data_AF-A0A3D1AB40-F1
#
_entry.id   AF-A0A3D1AB40-F1
#
_cell.length_a   1.000
_cell.length_b   1.000
_cell.length_c   1.000
_cell.angle_alpha   90.00
_cell.angle_beta   90.00
_cell.angle_gamma   90.00
#
_symmetry.space_group_name_H-M   'P 1'
#
loop_
_entity.id
_entity.type
_entity.pdbx_description
1 polymer ?
#
loop_
_entity_poly.entity_id
_entity_poly.type
_entity_poly.pdbx_seq_one_letter_code
_entity_poly.pdbx_strand_id
1 'polypeptide(L)'
;MNSLIHTVVLDDQTFYRYGMLHAFGGCSDIRVSGEAATCADLFALLDRMSVDVAIVGVNPSGSVEYAEIARRIKSDYPTVKILAVASEDTDVIIQSMIETGIDGYISKRQASSSELAQAIRCIAAGGIYKSDL
;
A
#
# COMPACT_ATOMS: atom_id res chain seq x y z
N MET A 1 19.62 -2.16 -14.02
CA MET A 1 18.41 -1.45 -14.49
C MET A 1 17.33 -1.74 -13.47
N ASN A 2 16.86 -0.75 -12.72
CA ASN A 2 15.69 -0.98 -11.87
C ASN A 2 14.46 -1.07 -12.79
N SER A 3 13.77 -2.22 -12.75
CA SER A 3 12.49 -2.39 -13.43
C SER A 3 11.47 -1.40 -12.87
N LEU A 4 10.56 -0.91 -13.70
CA LEU A 4 9.46 -0.05 -13.27
C LEU A 4 8.55 -0.81 -12.30
N ILE A 5 8.29 -0.23 -11.11
CA ILE A 5 7.39 -0.77 -10.10
C ILE A 5 5.99 -0.19 -10.33
N HIS A 6 5.05 -1.05 -10.71
CA HIS A 6 3.65 -0.72 -10.90
C HIS A 6 2.90 -0.76 -9.57
N THR A 7 2.34 0.38 -9.18
CA THR A 7 1.62 0.50 -7.91
C THR A 7 0.16 0.86 -8.11
N VAL A 8 -0.70 0.47 -7.17
CA VAL A 8 -2.08 0.95 -7.07
C VAL A 8 -2.33 1.48 -5.66
N VAL A 9 -3.27 2.39 -5.52
CA VAL A 9 -3.62 3.00 -4.24
C VAL A 9 -5.07 2.68 -3.91
N LEU A 10 -5.31 2.09 -2.74
CA LEU A 10 -6.63 2.03 -2.11
C LEU A 10 -6.67 3.00 -0.93
N ASP A 11 -7.54 4.00 -0.97
CA ASP A 11 -7.78 4.89 0.17
C ASP A 11 -9.15 5.55 0.00
N ASP A 12 -9.97 5.65 1.05
CA ASP A 12 -11.27 6.34 0.99
C ASP A 12 -11.10 7.87 1.14
N GLN A 13 -9.95 8.36 1.62
CA GLN A 13 -9.65 9.76 1.82
C GLN A 13 -9.17 10.39 0.51
N THR A 14 -10.10 10.99 -0.23
CA THR A 14 -9.86 11.57 -1.58
C THR A 14 -8.62 12.44 -1.68
N PHE A 15 -8.35 13.31 -0.70
CA PHE A 15 -7.17 14.20 -0.75
C PHE A 15 -5.84 13.44 -0.57
N TYR A 16 -5.82 12.43 0.31
CA TYR A 16 -4.64 11.59 0.52
C TYR A 16 -4.35 10.76 -0.73
N ARG A 17 -5.39 10.14 -1.30
CA ARG A 17 -5.31 9.37 -2.55
C ARG A 17 -4.78 10.22 -3.72
N TYR A 18 -5.30 11.44 -3.87
CA TYR A 18 -4.78 12.40 -4.84
C TYR A 18 -3.31 12.73 -4.60
N GLY A 19 -2.93 13.02 -3.35
CA GLY A 19 -1.54 13.28 -2.98
C GLY A 19 -0.60 12.13 -3.36
N MET A 20 -1.02 10.89 -3.12
CA MET A 20 -0.26 9.69 -3.47
C MET A 20 -0.04 9.50 -4.97
N LEU A 21 -1.05 9.80 -5.80
CA LEU A 21 -0.92 9.74 -7.26
C LEU A 21 0.20 10.67 -7.79
N HIS A 22 0.43 11.79 -7.09
CA HIS A 22 1.40 12.80 -7.48
C HIS A 22 2.72 12.73 -6.69
N ALA A 23 2.78 11.97 -5.60
CA ALA A 23 3.94 11.89 -4.70
C ALA A 23 5.22 11.39 -5.40
N PHE A 24 5.08 10.62 -6.48
CA PHE A 24 6.19 9.94 -7.15
C PHE A 24 6.62 10.59 -8.47
N GLY A 25 6.18 11.82 -8.77
CA GLY A 25 6.53 12.50 -10.04
C GLY A 25 8.05 12.66 -10.29
N GLY A 26 8.86 12.62 -9.24
CA GLY A 26 10.34 12.64 -9.33
C GLY A 26 11.01 11.26 -9.37
N CYS A 27 10.25 10.16 -9.27
CA CYS A 27 10.77 8.80 -9.30
C CYS A 27 10.60 8.21 -10.71
N SER A 28 11.70 7.77 -11.34
CA SER A 28 11.65 7.12 -12.66
C SER A 28 11.27 5.64 -12.59
N ASP A 29 11.32 5.05 -11.40
CA ASP A 29 11.17 3.63 -11.14
C ASP A 29 9.86 3.25 -10.43
N ILE A 30 8.99 4.21 -10.12
CA ILE A 30 7.69 3.98 -9.47
C ILE A 30 6.60 4.64 -10.29
N ARG A 31 5.53 3.90 -10.59
CA ARG A 31 4.36 4.41 -11.28
C ARG A 31 3.07 3.97 -10.60
N VAL A 32 2.30 4.94 -10.11
CA VAL A 32 0.91 4.69 -9.70
C VAL A 32 0.07 4.50 -10.96
N SER A 33 -0.38 3.26 -11.16
CA SER A 33 -1.07 2.78 -12.36
C SER A 33 -2.60 2.80 -12.20
N GLY A 34 -3.11 2.95 -10.98
CA GLY A 34 -4.53 3.07 -10.69
C GLY A 34 -4.81 3.52 -9.25
N GLU A 35 -6.02 4.04 -9.04
CA GLU A 35 -6.54 4.40 -7.73
C GLU A 35 -7.90 3.74 -7.48
N ALA A 36 -8.17 3.42 -6.22
CA ALA A 36 -9.38 2.79 -5.75
C ALA A 36 -9.87 3.53 -4.49
N ALA A 37 -11.16 3.82 -4.44
CA ALA A 37 -11.82 4.32 -3.22
C ALA A 37 -12.46 3.19 -2.41
N THR A 38 -12.66 2.02 -3.02
CA THR A 38 -13.31 0.87 -2.41
C THR A 38 -12.54 -0.42 -2.67
N CYS A 39 -12.80 -1.43 -1.83
CA CYS A 39 -12.32 -2.80 -2.01
C CYS A 39 -12.66 -3.36 -3.41
N ALA A 40 -13.88 -3.13 -3.90
CA ALA A 40 -14.31 -3.59 -5.22
C ALA A 40 -13.50 -2.95 -6.35
N ASP A 41 -13.22 -1.64 -6.27
CA ASP A 41 -12.40 -0.94 -7.27
C ASP A 41 -10.96 -1.46 -7.28
N LEU A 42 -10.40 -1.75 -6.09
CA LEU A 42 -9.06 -2.30 -5.97
C LEU A 42 -8.95 -3.64 -6.70
N PHE A 43 -9.86 -4.58 -6.42
CA PHE A 43 -9.82 -5.89 -7.07
C PHE A 43 -10.08 -5.81 -8.58
N ALA A 44 -10.95 -4.90 -9.02
CA ALA A 44 -11.15 -4.64 -10.44
C ALA A 44 -9.87 -4.13 -11.15
N LEU A 45 -9.01 -3.39 -10.44
CA LEU A 45 -7.68 -3.01 -10.96
C LEU A 45 -6.75 -4.21 -11.00
N LEU A 46 -6.65 -4.97 -9.90
CA LEU A 46 -5.77 -6.15 -9.82
C LEU A 46 -6.11 -7.21 -10.88
N ASP A 47 -7.39 -7.35 -11.26
CA ASP A 47 -7.83 -8.25 -12.33
C ASP A 47 -7.43 -7.80 -13.74
N ARG A 48 -7.17 -6.50 -13.94
CA ARG A 48 -7.01 -5.89 -15.27
C ARG A 48 -5.58 -5.49 -15.60
N MET A 49 -4.72 -5.37 -14.60
CA MET A 49 -3.34 -4.91 -14.78
C MET A 49 -2.37 -5.63 -13.86
N SER A 50 -1.13 -5.74 -14.32
CA SER A 50 0.00 -6.17 -13.49
C SER A 50 0.32 -5.10 -12.46
N VAL A 51 0.32 -5.51 -11.20
CA VAL A 51 0.63 -4.67 -10.04
C VAL A 51 1.72 -5.36 -9.23
N ASP A 52 2.75 -4.60 -8.87
CA ASP A 52 3.82 -5.07 -7.99
C ASP A 52 3.53 -4.71 -6.53
N VAL A 53 2.97 -3.53 -6.28
CA VAL A 53 2.65 -3.03 -4.93
C VAL A 53 1.24 -2.45 -4.86
N ALA A 54 0.42 -2.98 -3.97
CA ALA A 54 -0.81 -2.34 -3.50
C ALA A 54 -0.51 -1.50 -2.26
N ILE A 55 -0.76 -0.19 -2.34
CA ILE A 55 -0.67 0.70 -1.19
C ILE A 55 -2.07 0.84 -0.61
N VAL A 56 -2.25 0.41 0.64
CA VAL A 56 -3.56 0.30 1.28
C VAL A 56 -3.62 1.28 2.45
N GLY A 57 -4.41 2.33 2.27
CA GLY A 57 -4.77 3.28 3.30
C GLY A 57 -5.66 2.64 4.35
N VAL A 58 -5.17 2.52 5.57
CA VAL A 58 -5.88 1.91 6.70
C VAL A 58 -6.47 3.00 7.58
N ASN A 59 -7.78 2.93 7.79
CA ASN A 59 -8.49 3.74 8.76
C ASN A 59 -8.87 2.93 10.01
N PRO A 60 -8.91 3.56 11.20
CA PRO A 60 -9.18 2.88 12.47
C PRO A 60 -10.54 2.19 12.51
N SER A 61 -11.54 2.76 11.84
CA SER A 61 -12.91 2.23 11.77
C SER A 61 -13.07 0.99 10.88
N GLY A 62 -12.04 0.59 10.12
CA GLY A 62 -12.12 -0.44 9.09
C GLY A 62 -11.10 -1.58 9.22
N SER A 63 -10.41 -1.73 10.35
CA SER A 63 -9.30 -2.71 10.50
C SER A 63 -9.65 -4.14 10.07
N VAL A 64 -10.87 -4.61 10.32
CA VAL A 64 -11.36 -5.93 9.88
C VAL A 64 -11.45 -6.03 8.36
N GLU A 65 -11.90 -4.97 7.69
CA GLU A 65 -12.02 -4.90 6.24
C GLU A 65 -10.63 -4.90 5.57
N TYR A 66 -9.67 -4.14 6.12
CA TYR A 66 -8.30 -4.09 5.60
C TYR A 66 -7.55 -5.41 5.78
N ALA A 67 -7.77 -6.09 6.91
CA ALA A 67 -7.24 -7.44 7.14
C ALA A 67 -7.78 -8.44 6.10
N GLU A 68 -9.05 -8.32 5.71
CA GLU A 68 -9.66 -9.17 4.69
C GLU A 68 -9.14 -8.85 3.29
N ILE A 69 -8.98 -7.57 2.96
CA ILE A 69 -8.33 -7.14 1.72
C ILE A 69 -6.93 -7.73 1.63
N ALA A 70 -6.13 -7.64 2.69
CA ALA A 70 -4.77 -8.17 2.70
C ALA A 70 -4.75 -9.69 2.49
N ARG A 71 -5.58 -10.44 3.21
CA ARG A 71 -5.70 -11.90 3.03
C ARG A 71 -6.10 -12.27 1.60
N ARG A 72 -7.08 -11.58 1.03
CA ARG A 72 -7.54 -11.84 -0.34
C ARG A 72 -6.47 -11.50 -1.37
N ILE A 73 -5.74 -10.39 -1.21
CA ILE A 73 -4.59 -10.08 -2.07
C ILE A 73 -3.56 -11.20 -2.01
N LYS A 74 -3.19 -11.67 -0.81
CA LYS A 74 -2.21 -12.75 -0.65
C LYS A 74 -2.66 -14.10 -1.23
N SER A 75 -3.96 -14.38 -1.21
CA SER A 75 -4.54 -15.59 -1.81
C SER A 75 -4.57 -15.51 -3.34
N ASP A 76 -5.19 -14.46 -3.87
CA ASP A 76 -5.59 -14.39 -5.28
C ASP A 76 -4.48 -13.78 -6.15
N TYR A 77 -3.61 -12.94 -5.55
CA TYR A 77 -2.52 -12.23 -6.23
C TYR A 77 -1.21 -12.35 -5.43
N PRO A 78 -0.66 -13.56 -5.26
CA PRO A 78 0.43 -13.84 -4.31
C PRO A 78 1.75 -13.09 -4.59
N THR A 79 1.92 -12.55 -5.80
CA THR A 79 3.08 -11.72 -6.18
C THR A 79 2.94 -10.26 -5.74
N VAL A 80 1.73 -9.79 -5.48
CA VAL A 80 1.45 -8.40 -5.09
C VAL A 80 1.92 -8.16 -3.66
N LYS A 81 2.74 -7.12 -3.50
CA LYS A 81 3.21 -6.65 -2.20
C LYS A 81 2.23 -5.65 -1.62
N ILE A 82 2.11 -5.64 -0.30
CA ILE A 82 1.14 -4.79 0.41
C ILE A 82 1.90 -3.82 1.30
N LEU A 83 1.77 -2.52 1.00
CA LEU A 83 2.21 -1.44 1.88
C LEU A 83 0.99 -0.85 2.58
N ALA A 84 0.82 -1.13 3.86
CA ALA A 84 -0.21 -0.50 4.67
C ALA A 84 0.23 0.91 5.07
N VAL A 85 -0.66 1.89 4.95
CA VAL A 85 -0.42 3.26 5.41
C VAL A 85 -1.56 3.70 6.30
N ALA A 86 -1.30 3.94 7.59
CA ALA A 86 -2.36 4.19 8.58
C ALA A 86 -2.31 5.60 9.15
N SER A 87 -3.47 6.24 9.31
CA SER A 87 -3.58 7.55 10.00
C SER A 87 -3.38 7.44 11.50
N GLU A 88 -3.78 6.31 12.08
CA GLU A 88 -3.60 5.98 13.48
C GLU A 88 -2.76 4.70 13.57
N ASP A 89 -1.72 4.78 14.38
CA ASP A 89 -0.59 3.85 14.41
C ASP A 89 -0.45 3.25 15.81
N THR A 90 -1.55 2.76 16.38
CA THR A 90 -1.50 1.99 17.64
C THR A 90 -0.87 0.62 17.39
N ASP A 91 -0.09 0.14 18.37
CA ASP A 91 0.57 -1.18 18.30
C ASP A 91 -0.40 -2.31 17.95
N VAL A 92 -1.65 -2.23 18.42
CA VAL A 92 -2.70 -3.23 18.14
C VAL A 92 -3.06 -3.28 16.65
N ILE A 93 -3.27 -2.12 16.03
CA ILE A 93 -3.61 -2.04 14.60
C ILE A 93 -2.42 -2.55 13.77
N ILE A 94 -1.22 -2.10 14.09
CA ILE A 94 0.01 -2.50 13.41
C ILE A 94 0.21 -4.01 13.47
N GLN A 95 0.12 -4.57 14.68
CA GLN A 95 0.30 -6.00 14.90
C GLN A 95 -0.75 -6.82 14.14
N SER A 96 -2.02 -6.40 14.17
CA SER A 96 -3.09 -7.08 13.44
C SER A 96 -2.86 -7.10 11.92
N MET A 97 -2.32 -6.00 11.37
CA MET A 97 -2.02 -5.92 9.94
C MET A 97 -0.80 -6.77 9.59
N ILE A 98 0.24 -6.79 10.43
CA ILE A 98 1.41 -7.67 10.24
C ILE A 98 0.98 -9.14 10.20
N GLU A 99 0.07 -9.55 11.09
CA GLU A 99 -0.47 -10.92 11.12
C GLU A 99 -1.25 -11.31 9.85
N THR A 100 -1.74 -10.34 9.09
CA THR A 100 -2.38 -10.58 7.78
C THR A 100 -1.39 -10.78 6.63
N GLY A 101 -0.10 -10.60 6.90
CA GLY A 101 0.98 -10.83 5.94
C GLY A 101 1.33 -9.63 5.08
N ILE A 102 1.04 -8.39 5.51
CA ILE A 102 1.53 -7.20 4.80
C ILE A 102 3.06 -7.21 4.71
N ASP A 103 3.60 -6.64 3.62
CA ASP A 103 5.04 -6.59 3.38
C ASP A 103 5.65 -5.30 3.95
N GLY A 104 4.84 -4.27 4.18
CA GLY A 104 5.32 -3.10 4.90
C GLY A 104 4.24 -2.21 5.50
N TYR A 105 4.68 -1.34 6.39
CA TYR A 105 3.84 -0.43 7.17
C TYR A 105 4.47 0.96 7.27
N ILE A 106 3.67 2.01 7.08
CA ILE A 106 4.04 3.42 7.28
C ILE A 106 2.93 4.18 8.03
N SER A 107 3.30 5.10 8.92
CA SER A 107 2.37 6.10 9.46
C SER A 107 2.08 7.21 8.45
N LYS A 108 0.80 7.43 8.07
CA LYS A 108 0.37 8.53 7.18
C LYS A 108 0.78 9.90 7.73
N ARG A 109 0.96 10.03 9.05
CA ARG A 109 1.30 11.30 9.71
C ARG A 109 2.74 11.75 9.44
N GLN A 110 3.64 10.80 9.24
CA GLN A 110 5.07 11.05 9.06
C GLN A 110 5.54 10.75 7.63
N ALA A 111 4.71 10.05 6.85
CA ALA A 111 5.01 9.63 5.49
C ALA A 111 5.44 10.79 4.59
N SER A 112 6.72 10.83 4.24
CA SER A 112 7.22 11.66 3.15
C SER A 112 7.16 10.89 1.82
N SER A 113 7.16 11.60 0.69
CA SER A 113 7.23 10.96 -0.64
C SER A 113 8.49 10.11 -0.82
N SER A 114 9.62 10.57 -0.26
CA SER A 114 10.89 9.81 -0.24
C SER A 114 10.79 8.53 0.57
N GLU A 115 10.15 8.57 1.73
CA GLU A 115 9.97 7.40 2.59
C GLU A 115 9.04 6.37 1.95
N LEU A 116 7.91 6.83 1.41
CA LEU A 116 7.01 5.96 0.64
C LEU A 116 7.75 5.29 -0.52
N ALA A 117 8.57 6.04 -1.26
CA ALA A 117 9.35 5.49 -2.36
C ALA A 117 10.39 4.45 -1.89
N GLN A 118 11.04 4.70 -0.75
CA GLN A 118 11.97 3.74 -0.14
C GLN A 118 11.26 2.46 0.27
N ALA A 119 10.10 2.56 0.91
CA ALA A 119 9.30 1.41 1.33
C ALA A 119 8.82 0.59 0.15
N ILE A 120 8.27 1.24 -0.89
CA ILE A 120 7.83 0.58 -2.14
C ILE A 120 8.99 -0.21 -2.76
N ARG A 121 10.18 0.40 -2.89
CA ARG A 121 11.36 -0.29 -3.43
C ARG A 121 11.78 -1.48 -2.57
N CYS A 122 11.78 -1.31 -1.24
CA CYS A 122 12.17 -2.35 -0.30
C CYS A 122 11.27 -3.58 -0.43
N ILE A 123 9.95 -3.40 -0.40
CA ILE A 123 9.00 -4.53 -0.44
C ILE A 123 8.92 -5.15 -1.83
N ALA A 124 9.04 -4.36 -2.90
CA ALA A 124 9.10 -4.86 -4.27
C ALA A 124 10.33 -5.76 -4.48
N ALA A 125 11.45 -5.48 -3.79
CA ALA A 125 12.64 -6.32 -3.77
C ALA A 125 12.53 -7.55 -2.84
N GLY A 126 11.37 -7.78 -2.21
CA GLY A 126 11.14 -8.89 -1.29
C GLY A 126 11.55 -8.63 0.17
N GLY A 127 11.93 -7.39 0.51
CA GLY A 127 12.16 -6.98 1.88
C GLY A 127 10.88 -6.73 2.66
N ILE A 128 11.04 -6.37 3.93
CA ILE A 128 9.96 -5.91 4.81
C ILE A 128 10.31 -4.49 5.26
N TYR A 129 9.36 -3.55 5.16
CA TYR A 129 9.55 -2.17 5.59
C TYR A 129 8.62 -1.81 6.75
N LYS A 130 9.14 -1.16 7.78
CA LYS A 130 8.34 -0.63 8.88
C LYS A 130 8.85 0.77 9.22
N SER A 131 7.97 1.76 9.29
CA SER A 131 8.36 3.07 9.84
C SER A 131 8.76 2.93 11.30
N ASP A 132 9.77 3.70 11.71
CA ASP A 132 10.10 3.86 13.13
C ASP A 132 8.93 4.56 13.83
N LEU A 133 8.46 4.00 14.95
CA LEU A 133 7.35 4.55 15.76
C LEU A 133 7.84 5.64 16.71
#